data_AF-A0A2N0QR69-F1
#
_entry.id   AF-A0A2N0QR69-F1
#
_cell.length_a   1.000
_cell.length_b   1.000
_cell.length_c   1.000
_cell.angle_alpha   90.00
_cell.angle_beta   90.00
_cell.angle_gamma   90.00
#
_symmetry.space_group_name_H-M   'P 1'
#
loop_
_entity.id
_entity.type
_entity.pdbx_description
1 polymer ?
#
loop_
_entity_poly.entity_id
_entity_poly.type
_entity_poly.pdbx_seq_one_letter_code
_entity_poly.pdbx_strand_id
1 'polypeptide(L)'
;MSNYPGQNILIEYLKERGSKSSYCGFLKFSSKFITASISPTDTCDSIDTIWFYHFLWEAKSLFNQETYVVIKNKVRHFLFCKVRVTPKLDAF
;
A
#
# COMPACT_ATOMS: atom_id res chain seq x y z
N MET A 1 -2.70 -18.92 10.44
CA MET A 1 -2.39 -17.79 9.53
C MET A 1 -0.91 -17.85 9.19
N SER A 2 -0.55 -17.84 7.91
CA SER A 2 0.85 -17.66 7.52
C SER A 2 1.19 -16.17 7.66
N ASN A 3 2.20 -15.85 8.48
CA ASN A 3 2.75 -14.50 8.52
C ASN A 3 3.66 -14.33 7.31
N TYR A 4 3.29 -13.48 6.35
CA TYR A 4 4.21 -13.14 5.27
C TYR A 4 5.33 -12.23 5.81
N PRO A 5 6.54 -12.28 5.22
CA PRO A 5 7.64 -11.42 5.63
C PRO A 5 7.22 -9.95 5.66
N GLY A 6 7.39 -9.30 6.83
CA GLY A 6 7.11 -7.87 7.00
C GLY A 6 5.65 -7.51 7.31
N GLN A 7 4.78 -8.49 7.51
CA GLN A 7 3.40 -8.24 7.95
C GLN A 7 3.34 -7.40 9.24
N ASN A 8 4.19 -7.69 10.23
CA ASN A 8 4.24 -6.92 11.48
C ASN A 8 4.58 -5.45 11.25
N ILE A 9 5.55 -5.17 10.37
CA ILE A 9 5.96 -3.80 10.01
C ILE A 9 4.80 -3.05 9.37
N LEU A 10 4.06 -3.71 8.48
CA LEU A 10 2.87 -3.13 7.86
C LEU A 10 1.77 -2.86 8.89
N ILE A 11 1.50 -3.79 9.79
CA ILE A 11 0.49 -3.63 10.85
C ILE A 11 0.87 -2.49 11.79
N GLU A 12 2.13 -2.41 12.23
CA GLU A 12 2.65 -1.32 13.06
C GLU A 12 2.51 0.03 12.37
N TYR A 13 2.93 0.13 11.11
CA TYR A 13 2.78 1.34 10.31
C TYR A 13 1.32 1.79 10.23
N LEU A 14 0.39 0.86 9.95
CA LEU A 14 -1.03 1.17 9.86
C LEU A 14 -1.56 1.65 11.22
N LYS A 15 -1.25 0.95 12.31
CA LYS A 15 -1.68 1.35 13.66
C LYS A 15 -1.16 2.74 14.06
N GLU A 16 0.09 3.04 13.77
CA GLU A 16 0.69 4.35 14.06
C GLU A 16 0.03 5.48 13.26
N ARG A 17 -0.31 5.22 11.99
CA ARG A 17 -0.80 6.26 11.06
C ARG A 17 -2.32 6.37 11.01
N GLY A 18 -3.06 5.31 11.30
CA GLY A 18 -4.53 5.29 11.23
C GLY A 18 -5.05 5.75 9.87
N SER A 19 -6.01 6.67 9.86
CA SER A 19 -6.59 7.27 8.64
C SER A 19 -5.61 8.10 7.80
N LYS A 20 -4.45 8.47 8.36
CA LYS A 20 -3.38 9.18 7.65
C LYS A 20 -2.46 8.23 6.87
N SER A 21 -2.65 6.91 7.01
CA SER A 21 -1.89 5.91 6.26
C SER A 21 -1.94 6.16 4.76
N SER A 22 -0.79 6.04 4.10
CA SER A 22 -0.68 6.09 2.65
C SER A 22 0.28 5.02 2.16
N TYR A 23 -0.01 4.41 1.01
CA TYR A 23 0.86 3.37 0.47
C TYR A 23 2.24 3.91 0.07
N CYS A 24 2.30 5.12 -0.51
CA CYS A 24 3.58 5.79 -0.78
C CYS A 24 4.39 6.05 0.50
N GLY A 25 3.74 6.45 1.60
CA GLY A 25 4.38 6.62 2.90
C GLY A 25 4.92 5.30 3.45
N PHE A 26 4.16 4.21 3.30
CA PHE A 26 4.61 2.87 3.67
C PHE A 26 5.84 2.46 2.86
N LEU A 27 5.83 2.59 1.53
CA LEU A 27 7.00 2.25 0.68
C LEU A 27 8.27 2.99 1.09
N LYS A 28 8.15 4.27 1.49
CA LYS A 28 9.29 5.05 2.01
C LYS A 28 9.77 4.51 3.35
N PHE A 29 8.84 4.24 4.27
CA PHE A 29 9.12 3.72 5.61
C PHE A 29 9.78 2.33 5.58
N SER A 30 9.28 1.43 4.73
CA SER A 30 9.71 0.03 4.66
C SER A 30 10.73 -0.25 3.56
N SER A 31 11.26 0.77 2.87
CA SER A 31 12.16 0.60 1.71
C SER A 31 13.32 -0.36 1.94
N LYS A 32 14.02 -0.24 3.09
CA LYS A 32 15.13 -1.14 3.47
C LYS A 32 14.66 -2.58 3.65
N PHE A 33 13.49 -2.78 4.26
CA PHE A 33 12.92 -4.10 4.48
C PHE A 33 12.46 -4.73 3.17
N ILE A 34 11.68 -4.00 2.37
CA ILE A 34 11.18 -4.47 1.08
C ILE A 34 12.36 -4.90 0.19
N THR A 35 13.39 -4.06 0.09
CA THR A 35 14.60 -4.35 -0.72
C THR A 35 15.31 -5.62 -0.25
N ALA A 36 15.37 -5.88 1.06
CA ALA A 36 15.98 -7.09 1.59
C ALA A 36 15.13 -8.36 1.35
N SER A 37 13.83 -8.21 1.06
CA SER A 37 12.91 -9.32 0.81
C SER A 37 12.77 -9.73 -0.67
N ILE A 38 13.46 -9.02 -1.58
CA ILE A 38 13.40 -9.24 -3.03
C ILE A 38 14.21 -10.48 -3.42
N SER A 39 13.57 -11.44 -4.08
CA SER A 39 14.22 -12.54 -4.78
C SER A 39 14.76 -12.09 -6.14
N PRO A 40 15.84 -12.69 -6.68
CA PRO A 40 16.31 -12.43 -8.05
C PRO A 40 15.26 -12.67 -9.15
N THR A 41 14.23 -13.48 -8.87
CA THR A 41 13.12 -13.74 -9.79
C THR A 41 11.98 -12.73 -9.67
N ASP A 42 11.99 -11.88 -8.65
CA ASP A 42 10.92 -10.93 -8.42
C ASP A 42 11.06 -9.72 -9.35
N THR A 43 9.97 -9.35 -10.00
CA THR A 43 9.88 -8.09 -10.75
C THR A 43 9.42 -6.97 -9.83
N CYS A 44 9.82 -5.73 -10.13
CA CYS A 44 9.35 -4.56 -9.38
C CYS A 44 7.81 -4.47 -9.37
N ASP A 45 7.18 -4.76 -10.53
CA ASP A 45 5.72 -4.74 -10.67
C ASP A 45 5.02 -5.83 -9.84
N SER A 46 5.60 -7.04 -9.78
CA SER A 46 5.04 -8.13 -8.97
C SER A 46 5.16 -7.82 -7.47
N ILE A 47 6.28 -7.26 -7.03
CA ILE A 47 6.49 -6.86 -5.62
C ILE A 47 5.51 -5.77 -5.22
N ASP A 48 5.40 -4.71 -6.02
CA ASP A 48 4.46 -3.62 -5.73
C ASP A 48 3.02 -4.13 -5.66
N THR A 49 2.62 -5.00 -6.59
CA THR A 49 1.28 -5.59 -6.61
C THR A 49 1.02 -6.40 -5.33
N ILE A 50 1.96 -7.25 -4.91
CA ILE A 50 1.85 -8.06 -3.69
C ILE A 50 1.70 -7.15 -2.46
N TRP A 51 2.59 -6.18 -2.29
CA TRP A 51 2.56 -5.27 -1.14
C TRP A 51 1.32 -4.38 -1.12
N PHE A 52 0.80 -4.03 -2.28
CA PHE A 52 -0.46 -3.31 -2.41
C PHE A 52 -1.64 -4.12 -1.87
N TYR A 53 -1.73 -5.40 -2.26
CA TYR A 53 -2.77 -6.28 -1.76
C TYR A 53 -2.67 -6.48 -0.25
N HIS A 54 -1.47 -6.72 0.26
CA HIS A 54 -1.22 -6.81 1.69
C HIS A 54 -1.64 -5.53 2.43
N PHE A 55 -1.26 -4.36 1.92
CA PHE A 55 -1.63 -3.08 2.51
C PHE A 55 -3.15 -2.91 2.64
N LEU A 56 -3.90 -3.19 1.57
CA LEU A 56 -5.36 -3.09 1.61
C LEU A 56 -6.01 -4.18 2.47
N TRP A 57 -5.43 -5.39 2.50
CA TRP A 57 -5.92 -6.48 3.33
C TRP A 57 -5.81 -6.15 4.81
N GLU A 58 -4.62 -5.74 5.25
CA GLU A 58 -4.39 -5.38 6.66
C GLU A 58 -5.21 -4.14 7.04
N ALA A 59 -5.28 -3.12 6.17
CA ALA A 59 -6.10 -1.94 6.44
C ALA A 59 -7.60 -2.29 6.59
N LYS A 60 -8.11 -3.24 5.80
CA LYS A 60 -9.49 -3.72 5.91
C LYS A 60 -9.74 -4.48 7.22
N SER A 61 -8.74 -5.23 7.68
CA SER A 61 -8.80 -6.00 8.92
C SER A 61 -8.72 -5.11 10.16
N LEU A 62 -7.89 -4.07 10.12
CA LEU A 62 -7.58 -3.22 11.28
C LEU A 62 -8.56 -2.07 11.53
N PHE A 63 -9.25 -1.59 10.49
CA PHE A 63 -10.04 -0.37 10.58
C PHE A 63 -11.53 -0.59 10.29
N ASN A 64 -12.35 0.31 10.84
CA ASN A 64 -13.76 0.39 10.48
C ASN A 64 -13.95 0.76 9.00
N GLN A 65 -15.15 0.54 8.48
CA GLN A 65 -15.47 0.74 7.07
C GLN A 65 -15.16 2.16 6.57
N GLU A 66 -15.48 3.19 7.36
CA GLU A 66 -15.25 4.58 7.00
C GLU A 66 -13.75 4.88 6.80
N THR A 67 -12.92 4.50 7.78
CA THR A 67 -11.47 4.71 7.72
C THR A 67 -10.85 3.89 6.59
N TYR A 68 -11.30 2.65 6.40
CA TYR A 68 -10.83 1.80 5.31
C TYR A 68 -11.15 2.41 3.94
N VAL A 69 -12.35 2.97 3.74
CA VAL A 69 -12.73 3.62 2.47
C VAL A 69 -11.82 4.82 2.17
N VAL A 70 -11.51 5.65 3.17
CA VAL A 70 -10.57 6.77 3.02
C VAL A 70 -9.19 6.29 2.58
N ILE A 71 -8.65 5.27 3.26
CA ILE A 71 -7.34 4.70 2.91
C ILE A 71 -7.37 4.10 1.50
N LYS A 72 -8.39 3.30 1.18
CA LYS A 72 -8.55 2.67 -0.14
C LYS A 72 -8.60 3.71 -1.27
N ASN A 73 -9.28 4.84 -1.06
CA ASN A 73 -9.35 5.90 -2.07
C ASN A 73 -8.01 6.59 -2.29
N LYS A 74 -7.24 6.87 -1.23
CA LYS A 74 -5.86 7.41 -1.35
C LYS A 74 -4.96 6.46 -2.13
N VAL A 75 -5.08 5.17 -1.83
CA VAL A 75 -4.30 4.09 -2.46
C VAL A 75 -4.64 3.94 -3.95
N ARG A 76 -5.93 3.99 -4.30
CA ARG A 76 -6.40 4.02 -5.71
C ARG A 76 -5.90 5.25 -6.47
N HIS A 77 -5.96 6.43 -5.85
CA HIS A 77 -5.46 7.66 -6.45
C HIS A 77 -3.95 7.56 -6.73
N PHE A 78 -3.17 7.01 -5.79
CA PHE A 78 -1.74 6.76 -6.00
C PHE A 78 -1.47 5.82 -7.19
N LEU A 79 -2.21 4.72 -7.32
CA LEU A 79 -2.10 3.81 -8.47
C LEU A 79 -2.41 4.51 -9.79
N PHE A 80 -3.50 5.27 -9.84
CA PHE A 80 -3.88 6.02 -11.03
C PHE A 80 -2.75 6.95 -11.51
N CYS A 81 -2.14 7.67 -10.56
CA CYS A 81 -0.98 8.53 -10.85
C CYS A 81 0.27 7.73 -11.28
N LYS A 82 0.48 6.54 -10.73
CA LYS A 82 1.64 5.69 -11.06
C LYS A 82 1.55 5.06 -12.46
N VAL A 83 0.34 4.67 -12.89
CA VAL A 83 0.07 4.05 -14.20
C VAL A 83 0.09 5.07 -15.36
N ARG A 84 0.37 6.37 -15.09
CA ARG A 84 0.37 7.45 -16.09
C ARG A 84 -0.91 7.50 -16.92
N VAL A 85 -2.07 7.43 -16.29
CA VAL A 85 -3.26 7.97 -16.95
C VAL A 85 -3.27 9.45 -16.60
N THR A 86 -2.79 10.30 -17.50
CA THR A 86 -3.07 11.73 -17.41
C THR A 86 -4.60 11.85 -17.45
N PRO A 87 -5.27 12.29 -16.37
CA PRO A 87 -6.68 12.59 -16.48
C PRO A 87 -6.79 13.69 -17.52
N LYS A 88 -7.48 13.42 -18.63
CA LYS A 88 -7.92 14.52 -19.49
C LYS A 88 -8.77 15.42 -18.61
N LEU A 89 -8.35 16.67 -18.53
CA LEU A 89 -9.08 17.73 -17.86
C LEU A 89 -10.32 18.06 -18.70
N ASP A 90 -11.25 17.11 -18.79
CA ASP A 90 -12.53 17.35 -19.46
C ASP A 90 -13.51 17.86 -18.39
N ALA A 91 -13.36 19.17 -18.18
CA ALA A 91 -14.33 20.19 -17.75
C ALA A 91 -15.20 19.97 -16.48
N PHE A 92 -15.27 21.08 -15.73
CA PHE A 92 -16.10 21.42 -14.58
C PHE A 92 -17.54 20.86 -14.57
#